data_AF-A0A3D2V757-F1
#
_entry.id   AF-A0A3D2V757-F1
#
_cell.length_a   1.000
_cell.length_b   1.000
_cell.length_c   1.000
_cell.angle_alpha   90.00
_cell.angle_beta   90.00
_cell.angle_gamma   90.00
#
_symmetry.space_group_name_H-M   'P 1'
#
loop_
_entity.id
_entity.type
_entity.pdbx_description
1 polymer ?
#
loop_
_entity_poly.entity_id
_entity_poly.type
_entity_poly.pdbx_seq_one_letter_code
_entity_poly.pdbx_strand_id
1 'polypeptide(L)' 'MRGQNKMKRRDFVKATSAGALLSGGVWSEVAAAESTASSGKLNVACVGTANRAAADISGVRQENIVALVDIDKSYLDRAA' A
#
# COMPACT_ATOMS: atom_id res chain seq x y z
N MET A 1 28.90 -28.85 27.12
CA MET A 1 27.65 -28.82 26.32
C MET A 1 27.07 -27.41 26.42
N ARG A 2 27.02 -26.63 25.33
CA ARG A 2 26.43 -25.27 25.35
C ARG A 2 24.91 -25.38 25.26
N GLY A 3 24.20 -25.00 26.32
CA GLY A 3 22.75 -24.93 26.35
C GLY A 3 22.24 -23.83 25.40
N GLN A 4 21.55 -24.23 24.34
CA GLN A 4 20.84 -23.31 23.45
C GLN A 4 19.70 -22.65 24.23
N ASN A 5 19.82 -21.35 24.54
CA ASN A 5 18.77 -20.59 25.21
C ASN A 5 17.59 -20.38 24.23
N LYS A 6 16.61 -21.28 24.23
CA LYS A 6 15.43 -21.18 23.37
C LYS A 6 14.51 -20.08 23.89
N MET A 7 14.67 -18.86 23.37
CA MET A 7 13.68 -17.80 23.59
C MET A 7 12.32 -18.27 23.10
N LYS A 8 11.33 -18.34 24.00
CA LYS A 8 9.96 -18.71 23.59
C LYS A 8 9.35 -17.52 22.86
N ARG A 9 8.59 -17.79 21.79
CA ARG A 9 7.89 -16.76 21.01
C ARG A 9 7.09 -15.78 21.88
N ARG A 10 6.46 -16.26 22.96
CA ARG A 10 5.71 -15.42 23.90
C ARG A 10 6.60 -14.40 24.62
N ASP A 11 7.82 -14.79 24.97
CA ASP A 11 8.74 -13.95 25.74
C ASP A 11 9.28 -12.84 24.83
N PHE A 12 9.54 -13.17 23.56
CA PHE A 12 9.86 -12.19 22.52
C PHE A 12 8.71 -11.20 22.26
N VAL A 13 7.47 -11.68 22.13
CA VAL A 13 6.29 -10.81 21.91
C VAL A 13 6.07 -9.89 23.11
N LYS A 14 6.22 -10.38 24.35
CA LYS A 14 6.13 -9.53 25.56
C LYS A 14 7.23 -8.47 25.62
N ALA A 15 8.46 -8.84 25.28
CA ALA A 15 9.58 -7.91 25.25
C ALA A 15 9.41 -6.83 24.17
N THR A 16 8.87 -7.18 23.01
CA THR A 16 8.65 -6.25 21.89
C THR A 16 7.38 -5.40 22.04
N SER A 17 6.34 -5.88 22.73
CA SER A 17 5.12 -5.09 22.99
C SER A 17 5.38 -3.84 23.84
N ALA A 18 6.38 -3.87 24.72
CA ALA A 18 6.76 -2.70 25.52
C ALA A 18 7.43 -1.59 24.69
N GLY A 19 8.09 -1.94 23.58
CA GLY A 19 8.70 -0.97 22.65
C GLY A 19 7.73 -0.45 21.57
N ALA A 20 6.67 -1.19 21.27
CA ALA A 20 5.72 -0.84 20.22
C ALA A 20 4.86 0.41 20.55
N LEU A 21 4.67 0.71 21.84
CA LEU A 21 3.99 1.94 22.28
C LEU A 21 4.81 3.21 21.99
N LEU A 22 6.12 3.08 21.81
CA LEU A 22 7.04 4.18 21.48
C LEU A 22 7.41 4.22 19.99
N SER A 23 7.04 3.20 19.21
CA SER A 23 7.20 3.19 17.75
C SER A 23 5.99 3.79 17.04
N GLY A 24 5.22 4.66 17.71
CA GLY A 24 4.37 5.62 17.02
C GLY A 24 5.28 6.52 16.20
N GLY A 25 5.58 6.09 14.97
CA GLY A 25 6.52 6.75 14.08
C GLY A 25 6.21 8.25 13.99
N VAL A 26 7.27 9.05 13.84
CA VAL A 26 7.10 10.44 13.46
C VAL A 26 6.71 10.45 11.99
N TRP A 27 5.40 10.48 11.72
CA TRP A 27 4.87 10.77 10.40
C TRP A 27 5.02 12.28 10.20
N SER A 28 6.15 12.71 9.61
CA SER A 28 6.24 14.06 9.06
C SER A 28 5.40 14.10 7.79
N GLU A 29 4.09 14.25 7.95
CA GLU A 29 3.21 14.54 6.81
C GLU A 29 3.25 16.05 6.54
N VAL A 30 3.61 16.39 5.31
CA VAL A 30 3.34 17.72 4.76
C VAL A 30 1.84 17.78 4.51
N ALA A 31 1.21 18.89 4.88
CA ALA A 31 -0.20 19.11 4.59
C ALA A 31 -0.45 18.90 3.09
N ALA A 32 -1.50 18.15 2.75
CA ALA A 32 -1.87 17.92 1.36
C ALA A 32 -2.08 19.28 0.67
N ALA A 33 -1.43 19.47 -0.48
CA ALA A 33 -1.65 20.66 -1.27
C ALA A 33 -3.08 20.66 -1.83
N GLU A 34 -3.72 21.83 -1.82
CA GLU A 34 -5.01 22.04 -2.48
C GLU A 34 -4.90 21.66 -3.97
N SER A 35 -5.93 20.99 -4.48
CA SER A 35 -5.95 20.58 -5.89
C SER A 35 -6.10 21.82 -6.77
N THR A 36 -5.21 21.97 -7.76
CA THR A 36 -5.27 23.04 -8.77
C THR A 36 -6.03 22.60 -10.03
N ALA A 37 -6.49 21.36 -10.08
CA ALA A 37 -7.23 20.83 -11.23
C ALA A 37 -8.65 21.41 -11.26
N SER A 38 -9.07 21.94 -12.41
CA SER A 38 -10.42 22.52 -12.58
C SER A 38 -11.55 21.53 -12.33
N SER A 39 -11.31 20.22 -12.57
CA SER A 39 -12.27 19.14 -12.32
C SER A 39 -12.26 18.64 -10.87
N GLY A 40 -11.25 19.02 -10.07
CA GLY A 40 -11.01 18.47 -8.74
C GLY A 40 -10.59 16.99 -8.71
N LYS A 41 -10.35 16.36 -9.87
CA LYS A 41 -9.97 14.94 -9.99
C LYS A 41 -8.51 14.74 -10.38
N LEU A 42 -7.92 13.63 -9.94
CA LEU A 42 -6.60 13.20 -10.37
C LEU A 42 -6.66 12.48 -11.72
N ASN A 43 -5.59 12.62 -12.52
CA ASN A 43 -5.35 11.77 -13.69
C ASN A 43 -4.42 10.63 -13.27
N VAL A 44 -4.92 9.40 -13.35
CA VAL A 44 -4.24 8.20 -12.82
C VAL A 44 -3.89 7.25 -13.96
N ALA A 45 -2.62 6.85 -14.03
CA ALA A 45 -2.15 5.77 -14.89
C ALA A 45 -1.85 4.53 -14.04
N CYS A 46 -2.39 3.37 -14.41
CA CYS A 46 -2.20 2.13 -13.68
C CYS A 46 -1.30 1.18 -14.47
N VAL A 47 -0.16 0.79 -13.89
CA VAL A 47 0.79 -0.18 -14.48
C VAL A 47 0.71 -1.49 -13.71
N GLY A 48 0.31 -2.56 -14.40
CA GLY A 48 -0.19 -3.79 -13.84
C GLY A 48 -1.69 -3.69 -13.55
N THR A 49 -2.49 -4.67 -13.99
CA THR A 49 -3.95 -4.60 -13.88
C THR A 49 -4.59 -5.73 -13.07
N ALA A 50 -3.85 -6.79 -12.76
CA ALA A 50 -4.38 -8.00 -12.13
C ALA A 50 -4.06 -8.12 -10.63
N ASN A 51 -4.65 -9.14 -10.00
CA ASN A 51 -4.42 -9.52 -8.60
C ASN A 51 -4.70 -8.36 -7.64
N ARG A 52 -3.66 -7.86 -6.94
CA ARG A 52 -3.81 -6.76 -6.01
C ARG A 52 -4.16 -5.44 -6.70
N ALA A 53 -3.62 -5.21 -7.89
CA ALA A 53 -3.85 -3.98 -8.65
C ALA A 53 -5.33 -3.80 -9.00
N ALA A 54 -6.09 -4.89 -9.20
CA ALA A 54 -7.53 -4.80 -9.49
C ALA A 54 -8.32 -4.10 -8.37
N ALA A 55 -7.96 -4.35 -7.10
CA ALA A 55 -8.58 -3.69 -5.96
C ALA A 55 -8.18 -2.21 -5.89
N ASP A 56 -6.92 -1.89 -6.15
CA ASP A 56 -6.39 -0.53 -6.12
C ASP A 56 -7.01 0.32 -7.25
N ILE A 57 -7.06 -0.22 -8.46
CA ILE A 57 -7.75 0.38 -9.62
C ILE A 57 -9.23 0.62 -9.28
N SER A 58 -9.89 -0.35 -8.65
CA SER A 58 -11.28 -0.18 -8.20
C SER A 58 -11.43 0.93 -7.17
N GLY A 59 -10.46 1.11 -6.27
CA GLY A 59 -10.46 2.15 -5.24
C GLY A 59 -10.26 3.57 -5.78
N VAL A 60 -9.77 3.70 -7.01
CA VAL A 60 -9.58 5.00 -7.69
C VAL A 60 -10.51 5.19 -8.89
N ARG A 61 -11.55 4.36 -9.05
CA ARG A 61 -12.50 4.43 -10.18
C ARG A 61 -13.24 5.77 -10.31
N GLN A 62 -13.33 6.54 -9.23
CA GLN A 62 -13.91 7.89 -9.23
C GLN A 62 -13.00 8.95 -9.87
N GLU A 63 -11.70 8.67 -9.98
CA GLU A 63 -10.70 9.54 -10.62
C GLU A 63 -10.68 9.33 -12.15
N ASN A 64 -9.92 10.16 -12.86
CA ASN A 64 -9.74 10.00 -14.30
C ASN A 64 -8.66 8.95 -14.57
N ILE A 65 -9.04 7.71 -14.83
CA ILE A 65 -8.10 6.67 -15.26
C ILE A 65 -7.73 6.94 -16.73
N VAL A 66 -6.50 7.42 -16.97
CA VAL A 66 -6.03 7.85 -18.31
C VAL A 66 -5.27 6.77 -19.06
N ALA A 67 -4.78 5.75 -18.35
CA ALA A 67 -4.09 4.61 -18.95
C ALA A 67 -4.19 3.36 -18.07
N LEU A 68 -4.39 2.22 -18.71
CA LEU A 68 -4.17 0.89 -18.14
C LEU A 68 -3.07 0.22 -18.96
N VAL A 69 -2.08 -0.32 -18.27
CA VAL A 69 -0.93 -0.97 -18.90
C VAL A 69 -0.71 -2.31 -18.22
N ASP A 70 -0.64 -3.38 -18.99
CA ASP A 70 -0.15 -4.68 -18.54
C ASP A 70 0.65 -5.34 -19.66
N ILE A 71 1.62 -6.18 -19.31
CA ILE A 71 2.38 -6.96 -20.29
C ILE A 71 1.55 -8.15 -20.79
N ASP A 72 0.63 -8.66 -19.97
CA ASP A 72 -0.29 -9.73 -20.34
C ASP A 72 -1.57 -9.13 -20.92
N LYS A 73 -1.80 -9.37 -22.21
CA LYS A 73 -2.99 -8.89 -22.91
C LYS A 73 -4.30 -9.43 -22.30
N SER A 74 -4.30 -10.65 -21.76
CA SER A 74 -5.48 -11.24 -21.12
C SER A 74 -5.85 -10.49 -19.85
N TYR A 75 -4.85 -10.06 -19.06
CA TYR A 75 -5.09 -9.24 -17.88
C TYR A 75 -5.49 -7.81 -18.22
N LEU A 76 -4.90 -7.24 -19.27
CA LEU A 76 -5.31 -5.93 -19.76
C LEU A 76 -6.77 -5.94 -20.22
N ASP A 77 -7.17 -6.93 -21.02
CA ASP A 77 -8.53 -7.04 -21.58
C ASP A 77 -9.60 -7.30 -20.50
N ARG A 78 -9.22 -7.89 -19.36
CA ARG A 78 -10.12 -8.07 -18.20
C ARG A 78 -10.32 -6.79 -17.38
N ALA A 79 -9.40 -5.83 -17.50
CA ALA A 79 -9.37 -4.63 -16.68
C ALA A 79 -9.95 -3.40 -17.41
N ALA A 80 -9.94 -3.43 -18.75
CA ALA A 80 -10.65 -2.48 -19.60
C ALA A 80 -12.17 -2.65 -19.50
#